data_AF-A0A3M1IU22-F1
#
_entry.id   AF-A0A3M1IU22-F1
#
_cell.length_a   1.000
_cell.length_b   1.000
_cell.length_c   1.000
_cell.angle_alpha   90.00
_cell.angle_beta   90.00
_cell.angle_gamma   90.00
#
_symmetry.space_group_name_H-M   'P 1'
#
loop_
_entity.id
_entity.type
_entity.pdbx_description
1 polymer ?
#
loop_
_entity_poly.entity_id
_entity_poly.type
_entity_poly.pdbx_seq_one_letter_code
_entity_poly.pdbx_strand_id
1 'polypeptide(L)' 'YYLSRHHRSSLFRGAPMPYAVFYDSHWAIHGTNAVKRLGTPASHGCVRLHPKNAAIFFNLVASRGKQNTVVWIEK' A
#
# COMPACT_ATOMS: atom_id res chain seq x y z
N TYR A 1 -8.87 -4.15 -8.42
CA TYR A 1 -8.22 -4.46 -7.13
C TYR A 1 -7.22 -5.60 -7.29
N TYR A 2 -5.93 -5.36 -7.08
CA TYR A 2 -4.87 -6.35 -7.34
C TYR A 2 -3.66 -6.10 -6.44
N LEU A 3 -2.66 -6.98 -6.53
CA LEU A 3 -1.38 -6.85 -5.84
C LEU A 3 -0.30 -6.46 -6.86
N SER A 4 0.58 -5.53 -6.53
CA SER A 4 1.73 -5.21 -7.36
C SER A 4 2.97 -4.88 -6.55
N ARG A 5 4.02 -5.69 -6.73
CA ARG A 5 5.28 -5.55 -5.99
C ARG A 5 6.03 -4.27 -6.35
N HIS A 6 5.92 -3.81 -7.59
CA HIS A 6 6.70 -2.69 -8.15
C HIS A 6 5.80 -1.59 -8.72
N HIS A 7 4.62 -1.36 -8.14
CA HIS A 7 3.68 -0.37 -8.65
C HIS A 7 4.29 1.04 -8.67
N ARG A 8 3.93 1.80 -9.70
CA ARG A 8 4.20 3.24 -9.81
C ARG A 8 2.90 3.95 -10.14
N SER A 9 2.54 4.95 -9.33
CA SER A 9 1.28 5.65 -9.51
C SER A 9 1.36 6.65 -10.65
N SER A 10 0.49 6.52 -11.66
CA SER A 10 0.31 7.53 -12.70
C SER A 10 -0.29 8.84 -12.17
N LEU A 11 -1.16 8.75 -11.16
CA LEU A 11 -1.80 9.91 -10.52
C LEU A 11 -0.81 10.79 -9.77
N PHE A 12 0.25 10.19 -9.21
CA PHE A 12 1.28 10.88 -8.44
C PHE A 12 2.63 10.94 -9.18
N ARG A 13 2.62 11.30 -10.46
CA ARG A 13 3.84 11.54 -11.28
C ARG A 13 4.86 10.39 -11.25
N GLY A 14 4.39 9.13 -11.26
CA GLY A 14 5.25 7.94 -11.24
C GLY A 14 5.81 7.58 -9.86
N ALA A 15 5.24 8.12 -8.78
CA ALA A 15 5.68 7.86 -7.42
C ALA A 15 5.72 6.34 -7.12
N PRO A 16 6.82 5.81 -6.55
CA PRO A 16 6.95 4.40 -6.27
C PRO A 16 6.04 3.98 -5.11
N MET A 17 5.30 2.89 -5.32
CA MET A 17 4.45 2.23 -4.33
C MET A 17 4.88 0.76 -4.21
N PRO A 18 6.06 0.48 -3.64
CA PRO A 18 6.54 -0.89 -3.49
C PRO A 18 5.59 -1.71 -2.61
N TYR A 19 5.40 -2.98 -2.97
CA TYR A 19 4.54 -3.92 -2.25
C TYR A 19 3.10 -3.41 -2.09
N ALA A 20 2.52 -2.87 -3.16
CA ALA A 20 1.19 -2.30 -3.15
C ALA A 20 0.09 -3.38 -3.11
N VAL A 21 -0.81 -3.25 -2.13
CA VAL A 21 -2.04 -4.03 -2.01
C VAL A 21 -3.22 -3.07 -2.19
N PHE A 22 -3.91 -3.16 -3.32
CA PHE A 22 -5.02 -2.27 -3.64
C PHE A 22 -6.33 -2.72 -2.97
N TYR A 23 -6.91 -1.82 -2.19
CA TYR A 23 -8.15 -2.06 -1.45
C TYR A 23 -9.33 -1.21 -1.93
N ASP A 24 -9.10 -0.15 -2.71
CA ASP A 24 -10.14 0.64 -3.40
C ASP A 24 -9.55 1.29 -4.63
N SER A 25 -9.97 0.90 -5.83
CA SER A 25 -9.60 1.53 -7.11
C SER A 25 -8.10 1.89 -7.22
N HIS A 26 -7.72 3.14 -6.90
CA HIS A 26 -6.34 3.65 -6.92
C HIS A 26 -5.67 3.80 -5.53
N TRP A 27 -6.39 3.52 -4.44
CA TRP A 27 -5.89 3.47 -3.06
C TRP A 27 -5.32 2.10 -2.71
N ALA A 28 -4.17 2.14 -2.05
CA ALA A 28 -3.45 0.95 -1.64
C ALA A 28 -2.76 1.13 -0.28
N ILE A 29 -2.51 0.00 0.37
CA ILE A 29 -1.50 -0.09 1.43
C ILE A 29 -0.18 -0.41 0.74
N HIS A 30 0.85 0.41 0.94
CA HIS A 30 2.12 0.25 0.24
C HIS A 30 3.32 0.80 1.04
N GLY A 31 4.53 0.40 0.66
CA GLY A 31 5.76 0.91 1.24
C GLY A 31 6.12 2.32 0.76
N THR A 32 6.93 3.05 1.50
CA THR A 32 7.44 4.37 1.09
C THR A 32 8.93 4.55 1.41
N ASN A 33 9.63 5.32 0.58
CA ASN A 33 11.00 5.76 0.86
C ASN A 33 11.03 6.96 1.83
N ALA A 34 9.89 7.67 1.99
CA ALA A 34 9.74 8.78 2.94
C ALA A 34 9.49 8.27 4.37
N VAL A 35 10.30 7.31 4.84
CA VAL A 35 10.14 6.62 6.12
C VAL A 35 10.08 7.60 7.30
N LYS A 36 10.88 8.66 7.27
CA LYS A 36 10.92 9.71 8.31
C LYS A 36 9.60 10.50 8.44
N ARG A 37 8.67 10.36 7.49
CA ARG A 37 7.36 11.04 7.49
C ARG A 37 6.20 10.10 7.85
N LEU A 38 6.47 8.84 8.18
CA LEU A 38 5.44 7.93 8.67
C LEU A 38 4.83 8.47 9.98
N GLY A 39 3.54 8.22 10.19
CA GLY A 39 2.78 8.77 11.32
C GLY A 39 2.25 10.20 11.10
N THR A 40 2.59 10.84 9.98
CA THR A 40 1.99 12.13 9.59
C THR A 40 0.93 11.93 8.51
N PRO A 41 -0.17 12.71 8.51
CA PRO A 41 -1.11 12.75 7.39
C PRO A 41 -0.36 13.19 6.15
N ALA A 42 -0.17 12.27 5.19
CA ALA A 42 0.71 12.53 4.07
C ALA A 42 0.18 12.00 2.73
N SER A 43 -0.99 11.35 2.72
CA SER A 43 -1.59 10.73 1.55
C SER A 43 -3.04 11.17 1.38
N HIS A 44 -3.48 11.23 0.12
CA HIS A 44 -4.87 11.56 -0.23
C HIS A 44 -5.83 10.38 -0.03
N GLY A 45 -5.36 9.24 0.52
CA GLY A 45 -6.15 8.04 0.74
C GLY A 45 -5.31 6.77 0.98
N CYS A 46 -4.16 6.59 0.32
CA CYS A 46 -3.29 5.42 0.52
C CYS A 46 -2.75 5.33 1.96
N VAL A 47 -2.56 4.12 2.48
CA VAL A 47 -1.86 3.91 3.75
C VAL A 47 -0.39 3.59 3.47
N ARG A 48 0.52 4.36 4.06
CA ARG A 48 1.97 4.17 3.88
C ARG A 48 2.55 3.37 5.04
N LEU A 49 3.36 2.38 4.70
CA LEU A 49 4.12 1.57 5.63
C LEU A 49 5.62 1.74 5.42
N HIS A 50 6.40 1.36 6.44
CA HIS A 50 7.81 1.08 6.24
C HIS A 50 7.96 -0.04 5.19
N PRO A 51 8.92 0.02 4.24
CA PRO A 51 9.04 -0.98 3.17
C PRO A 51 9.11 -2.44 3.66
N LYS A 52 9.82 -2.69 4.77
CA LYS A 52 9.86 -4.01 5.41
C LYS A 52 8.46 -4.51 5.83
N ASN A 53 7.65 -3.65 6.45
CA ASN A 53 6.30 -4.00 6.90
C ASN A 53 5.35 -4.17 5.70
N ALA A 54 5.49 -3.34 4.67
CA ALA A 54 4.75 -3.48 3.42
C ALA A 54 5.01 -4.83 2.75
N ALA A 55 6.27 -5.29 2.72
CA ALA A 55 6.62 -6.60 2.17
C ALA A 55 5.98 -7.75 2.96
N ILE A 56 5.98 -7.68 4.30
CA ILE A 56 5.33 -8.69 5.16
C ILE A 56 3.83 -8.74 4.85
N PHE A 57 3.16 -7.59 4.90
CA PHE A 57 1.72 -7.51 4.62
C PHE A 57 1.39 -8.03 3.21
N PHE A 58 2.13 -7.59 2.20
CA PHE A 58 1.95 -8.04 0.83
C PHE A 58 2.07 -9.56 0.70
N ASN A 59 3.07 -10.17 1.32
CA ASN A 59 3.26 -11.63 1.27
C ASN A 59 2.15 -12.38 2.02
N LEU A 60 1.65 -11.83 3.13
CA LEU A 60 0.49 -12.40 3.83
C LEU A 60 -0.76 -12.36 2.96
N VAL A 61 -1.07 -11.23 2.32
CA VAL A 61 -2.23 -11.13 1.42
C VAL A 61 -2.06 -12.01 0.19
N ALA A 62 -0.85 -12.09 -0.38
CA ALA A 62 -0.56 -12.94 -1.53
C ALA A 62 -0.73 -14.43 -1.20
N SER A 63 -0.32 -14.87 0.00
CA SER A 63 -0.44 -16.27 0.43
C SER A 63 -1.85 -16.65 0.87
N ARG A 64 -2.56 -15.75 1.57
CA ARG A 64 -3.92 -16.01 2.08
C ARG A 64 -5.02 -15.72 1.07
N GLY A 65 -4.72 -14.96 0.02
CA GLY A 65 -5.67 -14.51 -0.97
C GLY A 65 -6.34 -13.19 -0.57
N LYS A 66 -6.54 -12.32 -1.57
CA LYS A 66 -7.16 -11.00 -1.39
C LYS A 66 -8.61 -11.12 -0.91
N GLN A 67 -9.37 -12.09 -1.40
CA GLN A 67 -10.74 -12.36 -0.99
C GLN A 67 -10.88 -12.69 0.51
N ASN A 68 -9.79 -13.16 1.13
CA ASN A 68 -9.72 -13.46 2.55
C ASN A 68 -9.09 -12.32 3.37
N THR A 69 -8.90 -11.14 2.74
CA THR A 69 -8.32 -9.96 3.38
C THR A 69 -9.34 -8.83 3.35
N VAL A 70 -9.76 -8.37 4.52
CA VAL A 70 -10.64 -7.21 4.65
C VAL A 70 -9.84 -6.03 5.19
N VAL A 71 -9.98 -4.87 4.56
CA VAL A 71 -9.36 -3.61 5.00
C VAL A 71 -10.49 -2.68 5.42
N TRP A 72 -10.50 -2.31 6.70
CA TRP A 72 -11.41 -1.31 7.26
C TRP A 72 -10.60 -0.06 7.59
N ILE A 73 -11.01 1.09 7.07
CA ILE A 73 -10.40 2.39 7.36
C ILE A 73 -11.39 3.17 8.20
N GLU A 74 -11.02 3.45 9.45
CA GLU A 74 -11.79 4.26 10.38
C GLU A 74 -11.30 5.72 10.34
N LYS A 75 -12.17 6.63 10.76
CA LYS A 75 -11.88 8.07 10.82
C LYS A 75 -11.22 8.46 12.14
#